data_AF-A0A399FVI5-F1
#
_entry.id   AF-A0A399FVI5-F1
#
_cell.length_a   1.000
_cell.length_b   1.000
_cell.length_c   1.000
_cell.angle_alpha   90.00
_cell.angle_beta   90.00
_cell.angle_gamma   90.00
#
_symmetry.space_group_name_H-M   'P 1'
#
loop_
_entity.id
_entity.type
_entity.pdbx_description
1 polymer ?
#
loop_
_entity_poly.entity_id
_entity_poly.type
_entity_poly.pdbx_seq_one_letter_code
_entity_poly.pdbx_strand_id
1 'polypeptide(L)'
;MTGQLEPALEERALPHDITAEQAVLGGVLLNPDVLHEVLEIVEAADFYRPAHQVILNVATQMSDQGQALDAITVHAELVRRGEAMRVGGAPYLHTLIETVPTTANTTYYARIVAEKAQLRRLVEAGLGIAQLGYTGQGEADDLVTRGERLWQRAARLGDDDPMVTTYADLLPDLVDRMGATAEEEGLVPLPYVDLAHLLGGGLRPGQLVVVGGRPGHGKTTIALDLTRHAARAGHHVLFVNLEMTDQELGHKILAAETQVPLGKITDPEAPLNAEEWARVERHLVHRHELPITIDHDPHCTLARIRGRVSALARAGTPAGLVVIDYLQLITHAAADTREQQIAETTRSLKLLAREMKVPVLLLAQVNREAAKRDDGMPRLSDFRESGAVEQDANIALMIHNPGADDPETPRQGELDIRVAKNRGGPLGNVTVAAQLHYARCVNLARP
;
A
#
# COMPACT_ATOMS: atom_id res chain seq x y z
N MET A 1 -34.26 -38.81 16.18
CA MET A 1 -33.47 -39.41 15.10
C MET A 1 -32.07 -38.83 15.16
N THR A 2 -31.22 -39.45 15.96
CA THR A 2 -29.78 -39.20 16.04
C THR A 2 -29.15 -39.76 14.76
N GLY A 3 -28.97 -38.89 13.76
CA GLY A 3 -28.21 -39.23 12.56
C GLY A 3 -26.73 -39.29 12.93
N GLN A 4 -26.23 -40.52 13.11
CA GLN A 4 -24.80 -40.80 13.07
C GLN A 4 -24.28 -40.34 11.72
N LEU A 5 -23.60 -39.20 11.68
CA LEU A 5 -22.57 -38.99 10.66
C LEU A 5 -21.51 -40.06 10.96
N GLU A 6 -21.44 -41.06 10.08
CA GLU A 6 -20.54 -42.20 10.19
C GLU A 6 -19.10 -41.75 10.53
N PRO A 7 -18.32 -42.57 11.25
CA PRO A 7 -16.87 -42.34 11.48
C PRO A 7 -16.02 -42.43 10.18
N ALA A 8 -16.61 -42.25 9.00
CA ALA A 8 -16.03 -42.56 7.69
C ALA A 8 -15.15 -41.45 7.09
N LEU A 9 -15.07 -40.26 7.70
CA LEU A 9 -14.24 -39.15 7.21
C LEU A 9 -12.82 -39.12 7.81
N GLU A 10 -12.60 -39.73 8.97
CA GLU A 10 -11.29 -39.64 9.67
C GLU A 10 -10.21 -40.58 9.10
N GLU A 11 -10.56 -41.58 8.29
CA GLU A 11 -9.60 -42.56 7.73
C GLU A 11 -9.38 -42.45 6.20
N ARG A 12 -10.05 -41.54 5.50
CA ARG A 12 -9.83 -41.37 4.05
C ARG A 12 -8.62 -40.47 3.79
N ALA A 13 -7.56 -41.05 3.23
CA ALA A 13 -6.45 -40.27 2.71
C ALA A 13 -6.96 -39.19 1.74
N LEU A 14 -6.44 -37.96 1.88
CA LEU A 14 -6.80 -36.84 1.02
C LEU A 14 -6.60 -37.20 -0.47
N PRO A 15 -7.44 -36.72 -1.40
CA PRO A 15 -7.30 -37.00 -2.82
C PRO A 15 -5.89 -36.70 -3.36
N HIS A 16 -5.22 -37.69 -3.93
CA HIS A 16 -3.88 -37.53 -4.50
C HIS A 16 -3.62 -38.57 -5.59
N ASP A 17 -2.62 -38.32 -6.44
CA ASP A 17 -2.10 -39.27 -7.42
C ASP A 17 -0.58 -39.14 -7.50
N ILE A 18 0.13 -40.02 -6.77
CA ILE A 18 1.59 -39.97 -6.69
C ILE A 18 2.23 -40.26 -8.06
N THR A 19 1.64 -41.14 -8.86
CA THR A 19 2.20 -41.51 -10.15
C THR A 19 2.11 -40.35 -11.13
N ALA A 20 1.01 -39.61 -11.13
CA ALA A 20 0.88 -38.38 -11.90
C ALA A 20 1.91 -37.33 -11.45
N GLU A 21 2.07 -37.11 -10.15
CA GLU A 21 3.09 -36.18 -9.63
C GLU A 21 4.51 -36.58 -10.05
N GLN A 22 4.85 -37.87 -9.98
CA GLN A 22 6.15 -38.38 -10.41
C GLN A 22 6.37 -38.19 -11.92
N ALA A 23 5.33 -38.44 -12.73
CA ALA A 23 5.39 -38.24 -14.18
C ALA A 23 5.53 -36.76 -14.57
N VAL A 24 4.94 -35.83 -13.81
CA VAL A 24 5.14 -34.39 -14.04
C VAL A 24 6.59 -33.99 -13.78
N LEU A 25 7.13 -34.33 -12.61
CA LEU A 25 8.49 -33.96 -12.24
C LEU A 25 9.53 -34.64 -13.13
N GLY A 26 9.36 -35.93 -13.41
CA GLY A 26 10.24 -36.63 -14.34
C GLY A 26 10.18 -36.03 -15.74
N GLY A 27 8.99 -35.62 -16.20
CA GLY A 27 8.79 -34.99 -17.50
C GLY A 27 9.55 -33.68 -17.63
N VAL A 28 9.48 -32.84 -16.58
CA VAL A 28 10.24 -31.58 -16.46
C VAL A 28 11.75 -31.83 -16.42
N LEU A 29 12.22 -32.83 -15.69
CA LEU A 29 13.64 -33.17 -15.61
C LEU A 29 14.21 -33.75 -16.92
N LEU A 30 13.35 -34.38 -17.74
CA LEU A 30 13.71 -34.90 -19.06
C LEU A 30 13.64 -33.85 -20.16
N ASN A 31 12.66 -32.96 -20.09
CA ASN A 31 12.46 -31.88 -21.05
C ASN A 31 12.14 -30.57 -20.31
N PRO A 32 13.13 -29.72 -20.04
CA PRO A 32 12.93 -28.45 -19.32
C PRO A 32 11.95 -27.49 -20.00
N ASP A 33 11.77 -27.58 -21.31
CA ASP A 33 10.91 -26.67 -22.06
C ASP A 33 9.43 -26.79 -21.63
N VAL A 34 9.00 -27.96 -21.13
CA VAL A 34 7.61 -28.16 -20.67
C VAL A 34 7.34 -27.56 -19.30
N LEU A 35 8.36 -27.07 -18.58
CA LEU A 35 8.18 -26.50 -17.25
C LEU A 35 7.20 -25.33 -17.25
N HIS A 36 7.28 -24.44 -18.25
CA HIS A 36 6.40 -23.27 -18.33
C HIS A 36 4.93 -23.70 -18.50
N GLU A 37 4.65 -24.66 -19.39
CA GLU A 37 3.29 -25.21 -19.57
C GLU A 37 2.77 -25.92 -18.32
N VAL A 38 3.66 -26.57 -17.55
CA VAL A 38 3.28 -27.22 -16.29
C VAL A 38 2.94 -26.17 -15.23
N LEU A 39 3.72 -25.10 -15.13
CA LEU A 39 3.51 -24.02 -14.17
C LEU A 39 2.24 -23.20 -14.46
N GLU A 40 1.73 -23.19 -15.69
CA GLU A 40 0.41 -22.66 -16.02
C GLU A 40 -0.75 -23.47 -15.41
N ILE A 41 -0.51 -24.73 -15.02
CA ILE A 41 -1.57 -25.67 -14.59
C ILE A 41 -1.48 -25.98 -13.09
N VAL A 42 -0.25 -26.13 -12.57
CA VAL A 42 0.00 -26.50 -11.18
C VAL A 42 1.08 -25.65 -10.53
N GLU A 43 0.86 -25.33 -9.27
CA GLU A 43 1.88 -24.76 -8.38
C GLU A 43 2.56 -25.86 -7.55
N ALA A 44 3.71 -25.56 -6.96
CA ALA A 44 4.38 -26.52 -6.06
C ALA A 44 3.47 -26.96 -4.90
N ALA A 45 2.63 -26.08 -4.37
CA ALA A 45 1.67 -26.41 -3.32
C ALA A 45 0.56 -27.39 -3.78
N ASP A 46 0.34 -27.56 -5.08
CA ASP A 46 -0.63 -28.51 -5.63
C ASP A 46 -0.15 -29.96 -5.55
N PHE A 47 1.13 -30.21 -5.27
CA PHE A 47 1.65 -31.56 -5.06
C PHE A 47 1.34 -32.04 -3.64
N TYR A 48 0.85 -33.27 -3.52
CA TYR A 48 0.54 -33.87 -2.22
C TYR A 48 1.82 -34.21 -1.43
N ARG A 49 2.87 -34.70 -2.10
CA ARG A 49 4.12 -35.05 -1.43
C ARG A 49 5.00 -33.82 -1.22
N PRO A 50 5.40 -33.50 0.02
CA PRO A 50 6.32 -32.38 0.29
C PRO A 50 7.64 -32.46 -0.50
N ALA A 51 8.16 -33.66 -0.71
CA ALA A 51 9.35 -33.87 -1.53
C ALA A 51 9.17 -33.36 -2.97
N HIS A 52 7.99 -33.55 -3.55
CA HIS A 52 7.69 -33.10 -4.91
C HIS A 52 7.52 -31.58 -4.99
N GLN A 53 6.89 -30.97 -3.97
CA GLN A 53 6.79 -29.52 -3.85
C GLN A 53 8.19 -28.87 -3.87
N VAL A 54 9.12 -29.43 -3.09
CA VAL A 54 10.52 -28.95 -3.01
C VAL A 54 11.21 -29.07 -4.37
N ILE A 55 11.06 -30.21 -5.06
CA ILE A 55 11.70 -30.42 -6.37
C ILE A 55 11.17 -29.41 -7.40
N LEU A 56 9.85 -29.19 -7.49
CA LEU A 56 9.28 -28.22 -8.44
C LEU A 56 9.71 -26.79 -8.13
N ASN A 57 9.76 -26.40 -6.85
CA ASN A 57 10.24 -25.08 -6.44
C ASN A 57 11.70 -24.84 -6.84
N VAL A 58 12.57 -25.83 -6.63
CA VAL A 58 13.97 -25.75 -7.04
C VAL A 58 14.06 -25.66 -8.56
N ALA A 59 13.32 -26.49 -9.29
CA ALA A 59 13.30 -26.46 -10.75
C ALA A 59 12.87 -25.11 -11.32
N THR A 60 11.81 -24.52 -10.75
CA THR A 60 11.30 -23.20 -11.12
C THR A 60 12.37 -22.11 -10.92
N GLN A 61 13.00 -22.09 -9.74
CA GLN A 61 14.02 -21.08 -9.43
C GLN A 61 15.29 -21.22 -10.29
N MET A 62 15.68 -22.45 -10.63
CA MET A 62 16.81 -22.67 -11.54
C MET A 62 16.47 -22.17 -12.95
N SER A 63 15.26 -22.41 -13.42
CA SER A 63 14.75 -21.88 -14.70
C SER A 63 14.74 -20.35 -14.72
N ASP A 64 14.24 -19.71 -13.67
CA ASP A 64 14.22 -18.23 -13.54
C ASP A 64 15.63 -17.61 -13.58
N GLN A 65 16.64 -18.35 -13.12
CA GLN A 65 18.04 -17.95 -13.14
C GLN A 65 18.76 -18.30 -14.45
N GLY A 66 18.05 -18.87 -15.44
CA GLY A 66 18.61 -19.31 -16.71
C GLY A 66 19.61 -20.47 -16.56
N GLN A 67 19.51 -21.27 -15.50
CA GLN A 67 20.38 -22.41 -15.26
C GLN A 67 19.87 -23.66 -15.98
N ALA A 68 20.78 -24.55 -16.35
CA ALA A 68 20.42 -25.84 -16.94
C ALA A 68 19.61 -26.68 -15.94
N LEU A 69 18.48 -27.21 -16.39
CA LEU A 69 17.57 -28.00 -15.58
C LEU A 69 17.64 -29.47 -15.99
N ASP A 70 18.27 -30.29 -15.15
CA ASP A 70 18.29 -31.75 -15.31
C ASP A 70 18.46 -32.40 -13.93
N ALA A 71 18.34 -33.73 -13.84
CA ALA A 71 18.43 -34.42 -12.54
C ALA A 71 19.77 -34.19 -11.81
N ILE A 72 20.88 -33.98 -12.51
CA ILE A 72 22.20 -33.75 -11.91
C ILE A 72 22.27 -32.33 -11.35
N THR A 73 21.87 -31.33 -12.13
CA THR A 73 21.92 -29.93 -11.69
C THR A 73 20.92 -29.67 -10.56
N VAL A 74 19.71 -30.23 -10.65
CA VAL A 74 18.70 -30.15 -9.58
C VAL A 74 19.20 -30.83 -8.32
N HIS A 75 19.87 -31.99 -8.42
CA HIS A 75 20.47 -32.64 -7.25
C HIS A 75 21.55 -31.76 -6.59
N ALA A 76 22.46 -31.18 -7.38
CA ALA A 76 23.52 -30.33 -6.87
C ALA A 76 22.95 -29.11 -6.13
N GLU A 77 21.89 -28.50 -6.67
CA GLU A 77 21.21 -27.37 -6.05
C GLU A 77 20.49 -27.78 -4.75
N LEU A 78 19.83 -28.94 -4.73
CA LEU A 78 19.23 -29.51 -3.52
C LEU A 78 20.28 -29.79 -2.42
N VAL A 79 21.49 -30.23 -2.79
CA VAL A 79 22.59 -30.43 -1.84
C VAL A 79 23.06 -29.08 -1.30
N ARG A 80 23.24 -28.08 -2.16
CA ARG A 80 23.65 -26.72 -1.77
C ARG A 80 22.70 -26.09 -0.75
N ARG A 81 21.40 -26.40 -0.85
CA ARG A 81 20.34 -25.94 0.07
C ARG A 81 20.17 -26.79 1.33
N GLY A 82 20.84 -27.95 1.40
CA GLY A 82 20.65 -28.90 2.50
C GLY A 82 19.33 -29.67 2.46
N GLU A 83 18.65 -29.72 1.31
CA GLU A 83 17.33 -30.35 1.15
C GLU A 83 17.39 -31.72 0.44
N ALA A 84 18.54 -32.12 -0.12
CA ALA A 84 18.70 -33.35 -0.89
C ALA A 84 18.21 -34.62 -0.17
N MET A 85 18.48 -34.76 1.12
CA MET A 85 18.02 -35.93 1.90
C MET A 85 16.50 -35.95 2.10
N ARG A 86 15.85 -34.78 2.15
CA ARG A 86 14.39 -34.67 2.35
C ARG A 86 13.60 -35.13 1.13
N VAL A 87 14.23 -35.12 -0.05
CA VAL A 87 13.60 -35.53 -1.31
C VAL A 87 14.01 -36.93 -1.76
N GLY A 88 14.78 -37.68 -0.96
CA GLY A 88 15.25 -39.03 -1.30
C GLY A 88 16.58 -39.11 -2.04
N GLY A 89 17.29 -37.98 -2.19
CA GLY A 89 18.61 -37.91 -2.82
C GLY A 89 18.60 -38.11 -4.33
N ALA A 90 19.79 -38.23 -4.93
CA ALA A 90 19.97 -38.44 -6.37
C ALA A 90 19.20 -39.66 -6.91
N PRO A 91 19.14 -40.82 -6.22
CA PRO A 91 18.43 -41.99 -6.74
C PRO A 91 16.95 -41.71 -7.00
N TYR A 92 16.29 -40.89 -6.15
CA TYR A 92 14.89 -40.58 -6.33
C TYR A 92 14.62 -39.77 -7.60
N LEU A 93 15.49 -38.80 -7.92
CA LEU A 93 15.36 -38.01 -9.16
C LEU A 93 15.48 -38.88 -10.41
N HIS A 94 16.34 -39.90 -10.39
CA HIS A 94 16.41 -40.89 -11.48
C HIS A 94 15.14 -41.75 -11.56
N THR A 95 14.57 -42.16 -10.43
CA THR A 95 13.28 -42.86 -10.41
C THR A 95 12.15 -42.00 -11.01
N LEU A 96 12.14 -40.69 -10.75
CA LEU A 96 11.16 -39.79 -11.36
C LEU A 96 11.26 -39.82 -12.89
N ILE A 97 12.48 -39.74 -13.42
CA ILE A 97 12.75 -39.83 -14.87
C ILE A 97 12.26 -41.17 -15.45
N GLU A 98 12.56 -42.28 -14.79
CA GLU A 98 12.16 -43.63 -15.25
C GLU A 98 10.64 -43.86 -15.22
N THR A 99 9.92 -43.12 -14.37
CA THR A 99 8.47 -43.24 -14.24
C THR A 99 7.71 -42.63 -15.42
N VAL A 100 8.37 -41.79 -16.24
CA VAL A 100 7.75 -41.04 -17.33
C VAL A 100 7.62 -41.91 -18.58
N PRO A 101 6.39 -42.21 -19.05
CA PRO A 101 6.22 -42.97 -20.29
C PRO A 101 6.61 -42.15 -21.52
N THR A 102 6.21 -40.87 -21.55
CA THR A 102 6.55 -39.89 -22.60
C THR A 102 6.47 -38.48 -22.00
N THR A 103 7.37 -37.58 -22.40
CA THR A 103 7.35 -36.16 -21.98
C THR A 103 6.24 -35.36 -22.64
N ALA A 104 5.72 -35.81 -23.79
CA ALA A 104 4.62 -35.15 -24.51
C ALA A 104 3.31 -35.09 -23.70
N ASN A 105 3.13 -35.99 -22.72
CA ASN A 105 1.93 -36.03 -21.88
C ASN A 105 2.13 -35.35 -20.50
N THR A 106 3.25 -34.65 -20.27
CA THR A 106 3.54 -34.02 -18.96
C THR A 106 2.42 -33.05 -18.54
N THR A 107 1.93 -32.25 -19.47
CA THR A 107 0.81 -31.31 -19.30
C THR A 107 -0.51 -32.02 -18.95
N TYR A 108 -0.75 -33.24 -19.48
CA TYR A 108 -1.90 -34.06 -19.11
C TYR A 108 -1.80 -34.56 -17.66
N TYR A 109 -0.62 -35.04 -17.24
CA TYR A 109 -0.41 -35.45 -15.85
C TYR A 109 -0.50 -34.28 -14.88
N ALA A 110 -0.06 -33.08 -15.28
CA ALA A 110 -0.23 -31.86 -14.49
C ALA A 110 -1.71 -31.55 -14.22
N ARG A 111 -2.59 -31.75 -15.21
CA ARG A 111 -4.05 -31.60 -15.01
C ARG A 111 -4.62 -32.59 -14.00
N ILE A 112 -4.12 -33.82 -13.97
CA ILE A 112 -4.52 -34.82 -12.95
C ILE A 112 -4.12 -34.31 -11.55
N VAL A 113 -2.88 -33.83 -11.39
CA VAL A 113 -2.41 -33.26 -10.12
C VAL A 113 -3.26 -32.06 -9.70
N ALA A 114 -3.57 -31.15 -10.62
CA ALA A 114 -4.43 -29.99 -10.38
C ALA A 114 -5.84 -30.40 -9.91
N GLU A 115 -6.46 -31.38 -10.56
CA GLU A 115 -7.77 -31.92 -10.17
C GLU A 115 -7.73 -32.48 -8.74
N LYS A 116 -6.72 -33.28 -8.41
CA LYS A 116 -6.59 -33.83 -7.05
C LYS A 116 -6.33 -32.73 -6.02
N ALA A 117 -5.52 -31.72 -6.34
CA ALA A 117 -5.30 -30.57 -5.47
C ALA A 117 -6.58 -29.77 -5.21
N GLN A 118 -7.43 -29.58 -6.24
CA GLN A 118 -8.73 -28.93 -6.07
C GLN A 118 -9.64 -29.72 -5.14
N LEU A 119 -9.72 -31.05 -5.31
CA LEU A 119 -10.48 -31.92 -4.42
C LEU A 119 -9.95 -31.86 -2.97
N ARG A 120 -8.63 -31.80 -2.76
CA ARG A 120 -8.05 -31.63 -1.41
C ARG A 120 -8.46 -30.31 -0.77
N ARG A 121 -8.33 -29.19 -1.50
CA ARG A 121 -8.75 -27.87 -1.01
C ARG A 121 -10.23 -27.83 -0.64
N LEU A 122 -11.09 -28.51 -1.40
CA LEU A 122 -12.51 -28.64 -1.09
C LEU A 122 -12.74 -29.38 0.24
N VAL A 123 -12.01 -30.47 0.48
CA VAL A 123 -12.07 -31.19 1.75
C VAL A 123 -11.58 -30.30 2.90
N GLU A 124 -10.46 -29.60 2.74
CA GLU A 124 -9.89 -28.70 3.74
C GLU A 124 -10.83 -27.53 4.08
N ALA A 125 -11.43 -26.89 3.07
CA ALA A 125 -12.42 -25.84 3.29
C ALA A 125 -13.67 -26.38 4.00
N GLY A 126 -14.14 -27.57 3.63
CA GLY A 126 -15.25 -28.24 4.30
C GLY A 126 -14.97 -28.47 5.79
N LEU A 127 -13.78 -28.97 6.13
CA LEU A 127 -13.34 -29.15 7.51
C LEU A 127 -13.23 -27.81 8.26
N GLY A 128 -12.67 -26.79 7.62
CA GLY A 128 -12.57 -25.45 8.19
C GLY A 128 -13.93 -24.81 8.48
N ILE A 129 -14.89 -24.93 7.54
CA ILE A 129 -16.26 -24.43 7.71
C ILE A 129 -16.98 -25.19 8.84
N ALA A 130 -16.84 -26.51 8.89
CA ALA A 130 -17.39 -27.31 9.98
C ALA A 130 -16.82 -26.87 11.34
N GLN A 131 -15.51 -26.63 11.42
CA GLN A 131 -14.84 -26.16 12.64
C GLN A 131 -15.31 -24.76 13.07
N LEU A 132 -15.59 -23.85 12.13
CA LEU A 132 -16.21 -22.55 12.45
C LEU A 132 -17.58 -22.73 13.11
N GLY A 133 -18.39 -23.65 12.60
CA GLY A 133 -19.69 -24.00 13.17
C GLY A 133 -19.60 -24.58 14.59
N TYR A 134 -18.63 -25.44 14.86
CA TYR A 134 -18.45 -26.05 16.19
C TYR A 134 -17.83 -25.12 17.23
N THR A 135 -16.91 -24.23 16.82
CA THR A 135 -16.22 -23.32 17.75
C THR A 135 -17.11 -22.16 18.19
N GLY A 136 -18.00 -21.66 17.32
CA GLY A 136 -19.06 -20.70 17.67
C GLY A 136 -18.58 -19.37 18.26
N GLN A 137 -17.32 -18.98 18.06
CA GLN A 137 -16.77 -17.73 18.59
C GLN A 137 -16.92 -16.59 17.58
N GLY A 138 -17.86 -15.67 17.85
CA GLY A 138 -18.12 -14.47 17.04
C GLY A 138 -19.60 -14.26 16.76
N GLU A 139 -19.93 -13.15 16.07
CA GLU A 139 -21.28 -12.96 15.51
C GLU A 139 -21.51 -13.92 14.33
N ALA A 140 -22.77 -14.33 14.14
CA ALA A 140 -23.13 -15.33 13.12
C ALA A 140 -22.76 -14.86 11.70
N ASP A 141 -22.96 -13.58 11.39
CA ASP A 141 -22.69 -13.00 10.07
C ASP A 141 -21.18 -12.98 9.74
N ASP A 142 -20.33 -12.76 10.75
CA ASP A 142 -18.87 -12.85 10.61
C ASP A 142 -18.42 -14.29 10.33
N LEU A 143 -19.04 -15.27 10.98
CA LEU A 143 -18.73 -16.69 10.76
C LEU A 143 -19.16 -17.14 9.36
N VAL A 144 -20.32 -16.69 8.89
CA VAL A 144 -20.79 -16.93 7.51
C VAL A 144 -19.82 -16.32 6.50
N THR A 145 -19.46 -15.05 6.67
CA THR A 145 -18.50 -14.36 5.79
C THR A 145 -17.14 -15.07 5.75
N ARG A 146 -16.65 -15.58 6.90
CA ARG A 146 -15.42 -16.38 6.96
C ARG A 146 -15.56 -17.71 6.23
N GLY A 147 -16.70 -18.37 6.35
CA GLY A 147 -17.01 -19.62 5.65
C GLY A 147 -17.04 -19.43 4.13
N GLU A 148 -17.69 -18.37 3.66
CA GLU A 148 -17.72 -18.02 2.22
C GLU A 148 -16.31 -17.81 1.65
N ARG A 149 -15.43 -17.12 2.38
CA ARG A 149 -14.03 -16.94 1.97
C ARG A 149 -13.22 -18.24 1.92
N LEU A 150 -13.54 -19.23 2.75
CA LEU A 150 -12.90 -20.55 2.70
C LEU A 150 -13.40 -21.32 1.47
N TRP A 151 -14.70 -21.28 1.21
CA TRP A 151 -15.32 -21.90 0.03
C TRP A 151 -14.78 -21.31 -1.28
N GLN A 152 -14.78 -19.99 -1.41
CA GLN A 152 -14.29 -19.29 -2.61
C GLN A 152 -12.83 -19.66 -2.93
N ARG A 153 -11.97 -19.73 -1.91
CA ARG A 153 -10.57 -20.15 -2.07
C ARG A 153 -10.43 -21.61 -2.51
N ALA A 154 -11.28 -22.50 -2.02
CA ALA A 154 -11.23 -23.91 -2.39
C ALA A 154 -11.81 -24.21 -3.77
N ALA A 155 -12.87 -23.51 -4.17
CA ALA A 155 -13.57 -23.77 -5.40
C ALA A 155 -12.76 -23.42 -6.66
N ARG A 156 -11.69 -22.62 -6.55
CA ARG A 156 -11.04 -21.96 -7.71
C ARG A 156 -12.12 -21.40 -8.67
N LEU A 157 -13.21 -20.84 -8.13
CA LEU A 157 -14.27 -20.15 -8.89
C LEU A 157 -13.78 -18.77 -9.35
N GLY A 158 -12.59 -18.76 -9.92
CA GLY A 158 -11.76 -17.61 -10.23
C GLY A 158 -10.43 -18.16 -10.69
N ASP A 159 -10.41 -18.72 -11.90
CA ASP A 159 -9.20 -18.88 -12.69
C ASP A 159 -8.82 -17.53 -13.33
N ASP A 160 -8.97 -16.46 -12.53
CA ASP A 160 -8.39 -15.17 -12.80
C ASP A 160 -7.27 -15.04 -11.80
N ASP A 161 -6.03 -14.98 -12.29
CA ASP A 161 -5.01 -14.28 -11.55
C ASP A 161 -5.65 -12.95 -11.08
N PRO A 162 -5.79 -12.67 -9.78
CA PRO A 162 -6.38 -11.42 -9.31
C PRO A 162 -5.60 -10.17 -9.78
N MET A 163 -4.44 -10.36 -10.42
CA MET A 163 -3.67 -9.32 -11.10
C MET A 163 -4.08 -9.08 -12.56
N VAL A 164 -4.87 -9.96 -13.18
CA VAL A 164 -5.31 -9.88 -14.58
C VAL A 164 -6.84 -9.80 -14.63
N THR A 165 -7.35 -8.73 -15.22
CA THR A 165 -8.80 -8.51 -15.38
C THR A 165 -9.06 -8.03 -16.80
N THR A 166 -10.08 -8.55 -17.47
CA THR A 166 -10.43 -8.03 -18.80
C THR A 166 -11.12 -6.67 -18.68
N TYR A 167 -11.06 -5.86 -19.73
CA TYR A 167 -11.80 -4.59 -19.77
C TYR A 167 -13.31 -4.81 -19.56
N ALA A 168 -13.86 -5.91 -20.07
CA ALA A 168 -15.29 -6.23 -19.93
C ALA A 168 -15.68 -6.49 -18.46
N ASP A 169 -14.81 -7.16 -17.70
CA ASP A 169 -15.07 -7.47 -16.29
C ASP A 169 -14.93 -6.23 -15.39
N LEU A 170 -14.18 -5.22 -15.82
CA LEU A 170 -14.05 -3.93 -15.11
C LEU A 170 -15.28 -3.02 -15.30
N LEU A 171 -16.03 -3.18 -16.38
CA LEU A 171 -17.11 -2.25 -16.76
C LEU A 171 -18.25 -2.14 -15.73
N PRO A 172 -18.78 -3.25 -15.16
CA PRO A 172 -19.84 -3.17 -14.16
C PRO A 172 -19.44 -2.30 -12.96
N ASP A 173 -18.28 -2.59 -12.35
CA ASP A 173 -17.72 -1.82 -11.23
C ASP A 173 -17.52 -0.34 -11.58
N LEU A 174 -17.08 -0.04 -12.80
CA LEU A 174 -16.90 1.34 -13.26
C LEU A 174 -18.24 2.08 -13.37
N VAL A 175 -19.27 1.43 -13.91
CA VAL A 175 -20.60 2.02 -14.05
C VAL A 175 -21.24 2.27 -12.69
N ASP A 176 -21.13 1.31 -11.77
CA ASP A 176 -21.64 1.45 -10.41
C ASP A 176 -20.98 2.64 -9.69
N ARG A 177 -19.66 2.82 -9.86
CA ARG A 177 -18.93 3.96 -9.30
C ARG A 177 -19.34 5.32 -9.86
N MET A 178 -19.83 5.42 -11.10
CA MET A 178 -20.32 6.70 -11.63
C MET A 178 -21.53 7.24 -10.86
N GLY A 179 -22.31 6.36 -10.23
CA GLY A 179 -23.44 6.73 -9.38
C GLY A 179 -23.08 6.90 -7.91
N ALA A 180 -21.85 6.55 -7.51
CA ALA A 180 -21.40 6.60 -6.13
C ALA A 180 -21.13 8.03 -5.65
N THR A 181 -21.37 8.27 -4.37
CA THR A 181 -21.01 9.50 -3.68
C THR A 181 -19.51 9.58 -3.41
N ALA A 182 -18.99 10.79 -3.19
CA ALA A 182 -17.57 10.99 -2.86
C ALA A 182 -17.13 10.21 -1.59
N GLU A 183 -18.04 10.05 -0.63
CA GLU A 183 -17.82 9.29 0.60
C GLU A 183 -17.71 7.78 0.33
N GLU A 184 -18.58 7.25 -0.54
CA GLU A 184 -18.53 5.85 -0.99
C GLU A 184 -17.27 5.53 -1.82
N GLU A 185 -16.73 6.49 -2.56
CA GLU A 185 -15.44 6.35 -3.26
C GLU A 185 -14.22 6.49 -2.34
N GLY A 186 -14.40 6.86 -1.07
CA GLY A 186 -13.31 7.14 -0.14
C GLY A 186 -12.47 8.36 -0.53
N LEU A 187 -13.07 9.32 -1.25
CA LEU A 187 -12.41 10.54 -1.70
C LEU A 187 -12.13 11.45 -0.49
N VAL A 188 -10.86 11.78 -0.27
CA VAL A 188 -10.47 12.67 0.83
C VAL A 188 -10.66 14.13 0.40
N PRO A 189 -11.51 14.92 1.08
CA PRO A 189 -11.79 16.30 0.70
C PRO A 189 -10.59 17.23 0.97
N LEU A 190 -10.59 18.38 0.32
CA LEU A 190 -9.53 19.40 0.43
C LEU A 190 -10.06 20.70 1.05
N PRO A 191 -9.27 21.37 1.89
CA PRO A 191 -9.71 22.60 2.58
C PRO A 191 -9.88 23.81 1.65
N TYR A 192 -9.25 23.78 0.47
CA TYR A 192 -9.26 24.88 -0.49
C TYR A 192 -10.21 24.57 -1.63
N VAL A 193 -11.28 25.35 -1.78
CA VAL A 193 -12.37 25.11 -2.72
C VAL A 193 -11.86 25.10 -4.16
N ASP A 194 -10.99 26.05 -4.51
CA ASP A 194 -10.44 26.15 -5.86
C ASP A 194 -9.47 24.99 -6.17
N LEU A 195 -8.71 24.52 -5.17
CA LEU A 195 -7.87 23.34 -5.32
C LEU A 195 -8.72 22.06 -5.42
N ALA A 196 -9.79 21.95 -4.63
CA ALA A 196 -10.73 20.84 -4.69
C ALA A 196 -11.37 20.75 -6.08
N HIS A 197 -11.85 21.87 -6.64
CA HIS A 197 -12.37 21.89 -8.01
C HIS A 197 -11.32 21.46 -9.03
N LEU A 198 -10.08 21.97 -8.92
CA LEU A 198 -9.00 21.65 -9.84
C LEU A 198 -8.59 20.16 -9.78
N LEU A 199 -8.71 19.53 -8.61
CA LEU A 199 -8.41 18.12 -8.39
C LEU A 199 -9.62 17.19 -8.49
N GLY A 200 -10.79 17.71 -8.93
CA GLY A 200 -11.99 16.89 -9.13
C GLY A 200 -12.64 16.41 -7.84
N GLY A 201 -12.60 17.22 -6.78
CA GLY A 201 -13.28 17.04 -5.51
C GLY A 201 -12.38 16.69 -4.32
N GLY A 202 -11.17 16.15 -4.55
CA GLY A 202 -10.31 15.70 -3.45
C GLY A 202 -9.16 14.79 -3.88
N LEU A 203 -8.60 14.05 -2.92
CA LEU A 203 -7.54 13.06 -3.13
C LEU A 203 -8.13 11.66 -3.18
N ARG A 204 -7.80 10.89 -4.21
CA ARG A 204 -8.37 9.55 -4.41
C ARG A 204 -7.50 8.46 -3.75
N PRO A 205 -8.12 7.40 -3.21
CA PRO A 205 -7.44 6.16 -2.84
C PRO A 205 -6.44 5.69 -3.90
N GLY A 206 -5.25 5.26 -3.49
CA GLY A 206 -4.23 4.77 -4.41
C GLY A 206 -3.32 5.82 -5.04
N GLN A 207 -3.55 7.10 -4.76
CA GLN A 207 -2.73 8.19 -5.28
C GLN A 207 -1.52 8.49 -4.38
N LEU A 208 -0.37 8.75 -5.00
CA LEU A 208 0.76 9.40 -4.37
C LEU A 208 0.71 10.90 -4.73
N VAL A 209 0.57 11.74 -3.72
CA VAL A 209 0.47 13.20 -3.83
C VAL A 209 1.73 13.79 -3.21
N VAL A 210 2.47 14.58 -3.98
CA VAL A 210 3.72 15.19 -3.50
C VAL A 210 3.52 16.68 -3.27
N VAL A 211 3.97 17.18 -2.13
CA VAL A 211 4.00 18.62 -1.81
C VAL A 211 5.45 19.10 -1.80
N GLY A 212 5.82 19.79 -2.88
CA GLY A 212 7.15 20.36 -3.12
C GLY A 212 7.23 21.82 -2.71
N GLY A 213 8.36 22.24 -2.12
CA GLY A 213 8.56 23.65 -1.78
C GLY A 213 9.88 23.91 -1.04
N ARG A 214 10.34 25.15 -1.09
CA ARG A 214 11.56 25.57 -0.39
C ARG A 214 11.35 25.56 1.14
N PRO A 215 12.42 25.45 1.96
CA PRO A 215 12.31 25.58 3.42
C PRO A 215 11.67 26.94 3.80
N GLY A 216 10.71 26.93 4.73
CA GLY A 216 10.02 28.15 5.19
C GLY A 216 8.83 28.62 4.33
N HIS A 217 8.56 28.02 3.16
CA HIS A 217 7.46 28.46 2.29
C HIS A 217 6.09 27.84 2.64
N GLY A 218 5.97 27.08 3.73
CA GLY A 218 4.66 26.61 4.23
C GLY A 218 4.22 25.19 3.82
N LYS A 219 5.13 24.32 3.35
CA LYS A 219 4.80 22.91 3.02
C LYS A 219 4.06 22.19 4.15
N THR A 220 4.64 22.18 5.35
CA THR A 220 4.05 21.55 6.53
C THR A 220 2.73 22.21 6.92
N THR A 221 2.60 23.53 6.76
CA THR A 221 1.34 24.25 7.01
C THR A 221 0.23 23.72 6.10
N ILE A 222 0.50 23.59 4.79
CA ILE A 222 -0.45 22.99 3.84
C ILE A 222 -0.76 21.54 4.21
N ALA A 223 0.23 20.73 4.56
CA ALA A 223 0.01 19.34 4.96
C ALA A 223 -0.85 19.21 6.22
N LEU A 224 -0.67 20.10 7.21
CA LEU A 224 -1.50 20.15 8.41
C LEU A 224 -2.91 20.63 8.10
N ASP A 225 -3.10 21.57 7.18
CA ASP A 225 -4.44 21.98 6.74
C ASP A 225 -5.19 20.82 6.07
N LEU A 226 -4.52 20.08 5.19
CA LEU A 226 -5.09 18.87 4.56
C LEU A 226 -5.40 17.79 5.62
N THR A 227 -4.48 17.56 6.55
CA THR A 227 -4.64 16.59 7.66
C THR A 227 -5.87 16.91 8.51
N ARG A 228 -5.97 18.15 8.99
CA ARG A 228 -7.09 18.58 9.86
C ARG A 228 -8.41 18.56 9.12
N HIS A 229 -8.42 18.96 7.85
CA HIS A 229 -9.64 18.92 7.03
C HIS A 229 -10.13 17.50 6.76
N ALA A 230 -9.21 16.58 6.41
CA ALA A 230 -9.54 15.17 6.22
C ALA A 230 -10.06 14.54 7.52
N ALA A 231 -9.40 14.81 8.66
CA ALA A 231 -9.82 14.33 9.97
C ALA A 231 -11.22 14.82 10.36
N ARG A 232 -11.53 16.11 10.14
CA ARG A 232 -12.87 16.67 10.39
C ARG A 232 -13.95 16.07 9.50
N ALA A 233 -13.58 15.58 8.31
CA ALA A 233 -14.48 14.85 7.42
C ALA A 233 -14.62 13.36 7.80
N GLY A 234 -14.07 12.93 8.94
CA GLY A 234 -14.20 11.56 9.46
C GLY A 234 -13.11 10.60 8.99
N HIS A 235 -12.16 11.03 8.17
CA HIS A 235 -11.07 10.17 7.71
C HIS A 235 -9.99 10.04 8.78
N HIS A 236 -9.64 8.81 9.16
CA HIS A 236 -8.52 8.57 10.06
C HIS A 236 -7.20 8.89 9.35
N VAL A 237 -6.42 9.84 9.88
CA VAL A 237 -5.14 10.26 9.29
C VAL A 237 -3.98 9.66 10.06
N LEU A 238 -3.07 8.98 9.35
CA LEU A 238 -1.77 8.61 9.88
C LEU A 238 -0.74 9.68 9.48
N PHE A 239 -0.24 10.44 10.44
CA PHE A 239 0.79 11.47 10.21
C PHE A 239 2.15 10.96 10.68
N VAL A 240 3.06 10.71 9.74
CA VAL A 240 4.45 10.31 10.01
C VAL A 240 5.32 11.56 10.08
N ASN A 241 5.68 11.92 11.30
CA ASN A 241 6.44 13.13 11.61
C ASN A 241 7.91 12.77 11.84
N LEU A 242 8.77 13.13 10.89
CA LEU A 242 10.21 12.88 10.93
C LEU A 242 11.03 14.16 11.16
N GLU A 243 10.46 15.35 10.89
CA GLU A 243 11.19 16.62 10.95
C GLU A 243 10.97 17.41 12.25
N MET A 244 9.72 17.46 12.73
CA MET A 244 9.35 18.31 13.85
C MET A 244 9.31 17.55 15.19
N THR A 245 9.40 18.26 16.30
CA THR A 245 9.10 17.69 17.62
C THR A 245 7.59 17.56 17.84
N ASP A 246 7.19 16.69 18.76
CA ASP A 246 5.79 16.49 19.15
C ASP A 246 5.14 17.78 19.64
N GLN A 247 5.91 18.59 20.39
CA GLN A 247 5.44 19.88 20.90
C GLN A 247 5.20 20.87 19.76
N GLU A 248 6.13 21.01 18.83
CA GLU A 248 5.94 21.94 17.71
C GLU A 248 4.76 21.53 16.84
N LEU A 249 4.59 20.23 16.57
CA LEU A 249 3.45 19.72 15.79
C LEU A 249 2.12 19.98 16.53
N GLY A 250 2.07 19.66 17.82
CA GLY A 250 0.92 19.90 18.67
C GLY A 250 0.54 21.38 18.76
N HIS A 251 1.52 22.27 18.93
CA HIS A 251 1.28 23.71 18.98
C HIS A 251 0.70 24.24 17.67
N LYS A 252 1.20 23.77 16.51
CA LYS A 252 0.67 24.19 15.20
C LYS A 252 -0.76 23.72 14.99
N ILE A 253 -1.06 22.45 15.29
CA ILE A 253 -2.44 21.93 15.18
C ILE A 253 -3.36 22.71 16.12
N LEU A 254 -2.96 22.90 17.38
CA LEU A 254 -3.76 23.64 18.36
C LEU A 254 -4.02 25.08 17.94
N ALA A 255 -2.99 25.81 17.49
CA ALA A 255 -3.12 27.18 17.00
C ALA A 255 -4.12 27.28 15.85
N ALA A 256 -4.01 26.33 14.92
CA ALA A 256 -4.81 26.31 13.71
C ALA A 256 -6.28 25.92 13.94
N GLU A 257 -6.54 25.06 14.94
CA GLU A 257 -7.87 24.62 15.37
C GLU A 257 -8.58 25.69 16.21
N THR A 258 -7.84 26.35 17.11
CA THR A 258 -8.40 27.29 18.09
C THR A 258 -8.38 28.74 17.66
N GLN A 259 -7.67 29.07 16.57
CA GLN A 259 -7.40 30.45 16.14
C GLN A 259 -6.78 31.28 17.26
N VAL A 260 -5.91 30.66 18.05
CA VAL A 260 -5.07 31.34 19.03
C VAL A 260 -3.69 31.53 18.39
N PRO A 261 -3.08 32.72 18.45
CA PRO A 261 -1.80 32.97 17.81
C PRO A 261 -0.73 31.98 18.29
N LEU A 262 -0.02 31.35 17.36
CA LEU A 262 1.02 30.36 17.64
C LEU A 262 2.05 30.91 18.62
N GLY A 263 2.48 32.17 18.43
CA GLY A 263 3.41 32.84 19.33
C GLY A 263 2.96 32.83 20.79
N LYS A 264 1.66 33.03 21.06
CA LYS A 264 1.11 32.97 22.43
C LYS A 264 1.01 31.56 22.99
N ILE A 265 0.84 30.55 22.13
CA ILE A 265 0.84 29.14 22.57
C ILE A 265 2.27 28.70 22.93
N THR A 266 3.27 29.17 22.18
CA THR A 266 4.67 28.78 22.35
C THR A 266 5.42 29.58 23.41
N ASP A 267 5.03 30.84 23.64
CA ASP A 267 5.71 31.77 24.54
C ASP A 267 5.04 31.75 25.94
N PRO A 268 5.70 31.22 26.98
CA PRO A 268 5.17 31.18 28.33
C PRO A 268 4.92 32.59 28.93
N GLU A 269 5.60 33.62 28.42
CA GLU A 269 5.45 35.00 28.90
C GLU A 269 4.30 35.75 28.22
N ALA A 270 3.65 35.15 27.21
CA ALA A 270 2.54 35.73 26.48
C ALA A 270 1.19 35.09 26.90
N PRO A 271 0.53 35.58 27.97
CA PRO A 271 -0.67 34.93 28.50
C PRO A 271 -1.84 34.98 27.51
N LEU A 272 -2.59 33.87 27.45
CA LEU A 272 -3.87 33.81 26.76
C LEU A 272 -4.92 34.63 27.52
N ASN A 273 -5.74 35.36 26.79
CA ASN A 273 -6.91 36.03 27.37
C ASN A 273 -8.05 35.01 27.63
N ALA A 274 -9.11 35.45 28.32
CA ALA A 274 -10.23 34.58 28.69
C ALA A 274 -10.95 33.97 27.48
N GLU A 275 -11.05 34.70 26.36
CA GLU A 275 -11.69 34.20 25.14
C GLU A 275 -10.81 33.16 24.42
N GLU A 276 -9.50 33.40 24.36
CA GLU A 276 -8.51 32.47 23.81
C GLU A 276 -8.50 31.17 24.61
N TRP A 277 -8.51 31.24 25.95
CA TRP A 277 -8.67 30.07 26.81
C TRP A 277 -9.98 29.32 26.54
N ALA A 278 -11.10 30.03 26.40
CA ALA A 278 -12.38 29.40 26.10
C ALA A 278 -12.37 28.65 24.75
N ARG A 279 -11.64 29.15 23.73
CA ARG A 279 -11.46 28.44 22.45
C ARG A 279 -10.61 27.17 22.62
N VAL A 280 -9.54 27.22 23.41
CA VAL A 280 -8.69 26.06 23.72
C VAL A 280 -9.49 24.99 24.48
N GLU A 281 -10.21 25.37 25.53
CA GLU A 281 -11.04 24.45 26.31
C GLU A 281 -12.11 23.78 25.46
N ARG A 282 -12.79 24.55 24.61
CA ARG A 282 -13.79 23.99 23.68
C ARG A 282 -13.16 22.95 22.75
N HIS A 283 -11.98 23.21 22.22
CA HIS A 283 -11.27 22.25 21.37
C HIS A 283 -10.88 20.98 22.14
N LEU A 284 -10.40 21.10 23.39
CA LEU A 284 -10.06 19.94 24.22
C LEU A 284 -11.25 19.01 24.47
N VAL A 285 -12.47 19.55 24.60
CA VAL A 285 -13.69 18.73 24.75
C VAL A 285 -13.98 17.91 23.49
N HIS A 286 -13.78 18.51 22.31
CA HIS A 286 -14.11 17.91 21.00
C HIS A 286 -12.92 17.22 20.34
N ARG A 287 -11.79 17.04 21.06
CA ARG A 287 -10.54 16.48 20.49
C ARG A 287 -10.69 15.10 19.85
N HIS A 288 -11.67 14.31 20.27
CA HIS A 288 -11.95 12.98 19.73
C HIS A 288 -12.51 13.02 18.30
N GLU A 289 -12.97 14.17 17.83
CA GLU A 289 -13.49 14.39 16.48
C GLU A 289 -12.37 14.51 15.43
N LEU A 290 -11.11 14.51 15.84
CA LEU A 290 -9.95 14.51 14.94
C LEU A 290 -9.22 13.17 15.05
N PRO A 291 -9.58 12.16 14.23
CA PRO A 291 -8.93 10.86 14.21
C PRO A 291 -7.54 10.94 13.56
N ILE A 292 -6.58 11.57 14.26
CA ILE A 292 -5.20 11.73 13.82
C ILE A 292 -4.30 10.84 14.69
N THR A 293 -3.64 9.88 14.08
CA THR A 293 -2.56 9.09 14.71
C THR A 293 -1.22 9.61 14.25
N ILE A 294 -0.36 9.97 15.19
CA ILE A 294 0.96 10.51 14.88
C ILE A 294 2.02 9.43 15.13
N ASP A 295 2.88 9.23 14.14
CA ASP A 295 4.11 8.46 14.25
C ASP A 295 5.29 9.40 14.48
N HIS A 296 5.90 9.27 15.65
CA HIS A 296 7.04 10.07 16.11
C HIS A 296 8.38 9.33 16.03
N ASP A 297 8.43 8.12 15.43
CA ASP A 297 9.67 7.36 15.35
C ASP A 297 10.63 8.01 14.33
N PRO A 298 11.77 8.59 14.76
CA PRO A 298 12.70 9.26 13.85
C PRO A 298 13.44 8.27 12.92
N HIS A 299 13.40 6.97 13.21
CA HIS A 299 14.00 5.91 12.37
C HIS A 299 12.94 5.13 11.58
N CYS A 300 11.83 5.78 11.22
CA CYS A 300 10.72 5.10 10.56
C CYS A 300 11.14 4.59 9.17
N THR A 301 10.95 3.28 8.95
CA THR A 301 11.17 2.61 7.67
C THR A 301 9.85 2.39 6.94
N LEU A 302 9.89 2.18 5.62
CA LEU A 302 8.69 1.86 4.83
C LEU A 302 7.92 0.63 5.34
N ALA A 303 8.64 -0.39 5.82
CA ALA A 303 8.03 -1.57 6.43
C ALA A 303 7.23 -1.21 7.68
N ARG A 304 7.73 -0.27 8.49
CA ARG A 304 7.04 0.22 9.68
C ARG A 304 5.80 1.05 9.32
N ILE A 305 5.90 1.93 8.31
CA ILE A 305 4.75 2.68 7.79
C ILE A 305 3.66 1.70 7.33
N ARG A 306 4.00 0.71 6.49
CA ARG A 306 3.06 -0.33 6.05
C ARG A 306 2.44 -1.10 7.22
N GLY A 307 3.25 -1.46 8.21
CA GLY A 307 2.80 -2.14 9.43
C GLY A 307 1.78 -1.31 10.21
N ARG A 308 1.97 0.01 10.33
CA ARG A 308 1.04 0.92 11.00
C ARG A 308 -0.28 1.06 10.25
N VAL A 309 -0.23 1.27 8.93
CA VAL A 309 -1.45 1.32 8.09
C VAL A 309 -2.23 0.01 8.22
N SER A 310 -1.54 -1.12 8.18
CA SER A 310 -2.17 -2.46 8.34
C SER A 310 -2.71 -2.69 9.76
N ALA A 311 -2.06 -2.14 10.79
CA ALA A 311 -2.53 -2.22 12.16
C ALA A 311 -3.82 -1.40 12.36
N LEU A 312 -3.88 -0.18 11.82
CA LEU A 312 -5.07 0.66 11.82
C LEU A 312 -6.27 -0.04 11.14
N ALA A 313 -6.04 -0.64 9.97
CA ALA A 313 -7.07 -1.42 9.29
C ALA A 313 -7.56 -2.62 10.12
N ARG A 314 -6.65 -3.37 10.75
CA ARG A 314 -7.01 -4.50 11.63
C ARG A 314 -7.75 -4.08 12.90
N ALA A 315 -7.52 -2.86 13.39
CA ALA A 315 -8.21 -2.30 14.54
C ALA A 315 -9.62 -1.78 14.20
N GLY A 316 -10.06 -1.87 12.93
CA GLY A 316 -11.36 -1.37 12.48
C GLY A 316 -11.38 0.12 12.13
N THR A 317 -10.24 0.80 12.16
CA THR A 317 -10.10 2.23 11.85
C THR A 317 -9.08 2.42 10.72
N PRO A 318 -9.37 1.97 9.49
CA PRO A 318 -8.42 2.07 8.38
C PRO A 318 -8.03 3.53 8.11
N ALA A 319 -6.76 3.75 7.77
CA ALA A 319 -6.30 5.09 7.41
C ALA A 319 -7.00 5.55 6.12
N GLY A 320 -7.65 6.71 6.17
CA GLY A 320 -8.19 7.41 5.01
C GLY A 320 -7.17 8.33 4.34
N LEU A 321 -6.12 8.74 5.07
CA LEU A 321 -5.00 9.52 4.54
C LEU A 321 -3.71 9.14 5.28
N VAL A 322 -2.61 9.00 4.54
CA VAL A 322 -1.26 8.89 5.13
C VAL A 322 -0.46 10.12 4.75
N VAL A 323 0.10 10.83 5.73
CA VAL A 323 0.95 12.00 5.53
C VAL A 323 2.36 11.69 6.02
N ILE A 324 3.37 12.07 5.24
CA ILE A 324 4.78 11.79 5.56
C ILE A 324 5.59 13.09 5.42
N ASP A 325 6.11 13.59 6.54
CA ASP A 325 6.92 14.81 6.63
C ASP A 325 8.34 14.51 7.15
N TYR A 326 9.40 14.44 6.34
CA TYR A 326 9.49 14.57 4.88
C TYR A 326 10.40 13.47 4.28
N LEU A 327 10.27 13.24 2.96
CA LEU A 327 10.84 12.12 2.19
C LEU A 327 12.31 11.79 2.51
N GLN A 328 13.16 12.80 2.63
CA GLN A 328 14.60 12.64 2.80
C GLN A 328 15.02 12.05 4.16
N LEU A 329 14.13 11.97 5.16
CA LEU A 329 14.45 11.43 6.47
C LEU A 329 14.12 9.94 6.64
N ILE A 330 13.59 9.29 5.60
CA ILE A 330 13.36 7.85 5.63
C ILE A 330 14.71 7.13 5.63
N THR A 331 14.88 6.21 6.59
CA THR A 331 16.15 5.50 6.80
C THR A 331 16.33 4.37 5.79
N HIS A 332 17.51 4.29 5.17
CA HIS A 332 17.88 3.28 4.18
C HIS A 332 18.99 2.35 4.70
N ALA A 333 19.05 1.14 4.14
CA ALA A 333 20.21 0.26 4.33
C ALA A 333 21.46 0.87 3.65
N ALA A 334 22.64 0.66 4.23
CA ALA A 334 23.86 1.32 3.80
C ALA A 334 24.44 0.65 2.54
N ALA A 335 24.22 1.24 1.35
CA ALA A 335 25.00 1.00 0.13
C ALA A 335 24.69 1.95 -1.05
N ASP A 336 23.51 2.57 -1.11
CA ASP A 336 23.04 3.23 -2.34
C ASP A 336 23.27 4.74 -2.39
N THR A 337 23.30 5.30 -3.61
CA THR A 337 23.35 6.76 -3.78
C THR A 337 22.05 7.39 -3.27
N ARG A 338 22.13 8.65 -2.83
CA ARG A 338 20.96 9.38 -2.32
C ARG A 338 19.81 9.43 -3.32
N GLU A 339 20.13 9.55 -4.60
CA GLU A 339 19.15 9.57 -5.69
C GLU A 339 18.42 8.22 -5.84
N GLN A 340 19.16 7.10 -5.75
CA GLN A 340 18.57 5.75 -5.78
C GLN A 340 17.66 5.50 -4.58
N GLN A 341 18.09 5.89 -3.39
CA GLN A 341 17.29 5.78 -2.17
C GLN A 341 15.95 6.51 -2.28
N ILE A 342 15.97 7.74 -2.80
CA ILE A 342 14.74 8.52 -2.97
C ILE A 342 13.84 7.89 -4.05
N ALA A 343 14.42 7.37 -5.13
CA ALA A 343 13.68 6.68 -6.17
C ALA A 343 12.98 5.42 -5.66
N GLU A 344 13.69 4.57 -4.92
CA GLU A 344 13.12 3.38 -4.30
C GLU A 344 12.03 3.72 -3.29
N THR A 345 12.25 4.78 -2.50
CA THR A 345 11.26 5.23 -1.51
C THR A 345 9.98 5.68 -2.17
N THR A 346 10.09 6.53 -3.17
CA THR A 346 8.95 7.10 -3.88
C THR A 346 8.15 5.99 -4.58
N ARG A 347 8.85 5.08 -5.26
CA ARG A 347 8.22 3.91 -5.89
C ARG A 347 7.52 3.02 -4.88
N SER A 348 8.16 2.76 -3.73
CA SER A 348 7.58 1.94 -2.66
C SER A 348 6.35 2.59 -2.03
N LEU A 349 6.36 3.91 -1.83
CA LEU A 349 5.20 4.66 -1.36
C LEU A 349 4.07 4.66 -2.39
N LYS A 350 4.41 4.74 -3.68
CA LYS A 350 3.42 4.64 -4.77
C LYS A 350 2.75 3.27 -4.79
N LEU A 351 3.52 2.20 -4.59
CA LEU A 351 3.00 0.84 -4.46
C LEU A 351 2.14 0.71 -3.20
N LEU A 352 2.62 1.19 -2.04
CA LEU A 352 1.87 1.18 -0.78
C LEU A 352 0.52 1.88 -0.92
N ALA A 353 0.47 3.07 -1.55
CA ALA A 353 -0.77 3.79 -1.79
C ALA A 353 -1.78 2.91 -2.54
N ARG A 354 -1.33 2.27 -3.64
CA ARG A 354 -2.18 1.41 -4.49
C ARG A 354 -2.63 0.14 -3.78
N GLU A 355 -1.72 -0.57 -3.13
CA GLU A 355 -1.97 -1.81 -2.40
C GLU A 355 -2.96 -1.60 -1.27
N MET A 356 -2.73 -0.56 -0.46
CA MET A 356 -3.54 -0.25 0.72
C MET A 356 -4.78 0.59 0.40
N LYS A 357 -4.97 0.97 -0.89
CA LYS A 357 -6.06 1.84 -1.36
C LYS A 357 -6.23 3.09 -0.48
N VAL A 358 -5.13 3.79 -0.22
CA VAL A 358 -5.11 5.02 0.59
C VAL A 358 -4.31 6.10 -0.14
N PRO A 359 -4.77 7.38 -0.16
CA PRO A 359 -3.94 8.46 -0.63
C PRO A 359 -2.74 8.67 0.31
N VAL A 360 -1.56 8.82 -0.27
CA VAL A 360 -0.32 9.13 0.44
C VAL A 360 0.12 10.54 0.08
N LEU A 361 0.15 11.44 1.05
CA LEU A 361 0.67 12.80 0.95
C LEU A 361 2.13 12.83 1.43
N LEU A 362 3.04 13.11 0.52
CA LEU A 362 4.47 13.11 0.76
C LEU A 362 5.04 14.52 0.65
N LEU A 363 5.65 15.02 1.71
CA LEU A 363 6.37 16.29 1.67
C LEU A 363 7.77 16.06 1.12
N ALA A 364 8.18 16.94 0.21
CA ALA A 364 9.51 16.89 -0.41
C ALA A 364 10.09 18.30 -0.52
N GLN A 365 11.35 18.42 -0.15
CA GLN A 365 12.09 19.67 -0.37
C GLN A 365 12.59 19.75 -1.82
N VAL A 366 12.51 20.94 -2.42
CA VAL A 366 13.08 21.25 -3.73
C VAL A 366 14.39 22.01 -3.60
N ASN A 367 15.21 22.00 -4.66
CA ASN A 367 16.47 22.73 -4.68
C ASN A 367 16.25 24.26 -4.62
N ARG A 368 17.20 24.98 -4.01
CA ARG A 368 17.22 26.45 -3.90
C ARG A 368 17.38 27.15 -5.25
N GLU A 369 17.77 26.45 -6.31
CA GLU A 369 17.85 27.01 -7.67
C GLU A 369 16.52 27.59 -8.16
N ALA A 370 15.39 27.10 -7.65
CA ALA A 370 14.07 27.67 -7.92
C ALA A 370 13.97 29.17 -7.58
N ALA A 371 14.71 29.63 -6.56
CA ALA A 371 14.71 31.02 -6.11
C ALA A 371 15.39 32.00 -7.09
N LYS A 372 16.16 31.48 -8.06
CA LYS A 372 16.85 32.31 -9.06
C LYS A 372 15.96 32.73 -10.22
N ARG A 373 14.70 32.28 -10.25
CA ARG A 373 13.74 32.59 -11.31
C ARG A 373 12.93 33.83 -10.95
N ASP A 374 12.51 34.57 -11.97
CA ASP A 374 11.74 35.81 -11.81
C ASP A 374 10.41 35.61 -11.06
N ASP A 375 9.80 34.42 -11.16
CA ASP A 375 8.54 34.09 -10.49
C ASP A 375 8.73 33.41 -9.11
N GLY A 376 9.96 33.02 -8.74
CA GLY A 376 10.27 32.34 -7.47
C GLY A 376 9.60 30.97 -7.26
N MET A 377 8.80 30.51 -8.24
CA MET A 377 7.91 29.37 -8.15
C MET A 377 8.65 28.06 -8.46
N PRO A 378 8.57 27.05 -7.56
CA PRO A 378 9.12 25.74 -7.84
C PRO A 378 8.46 25.04 -9.03
N ARG A 379 9.25 24.26 -9.74
CA ARG A 379 8.87 23.42 -10.89
C ARG A 379 9.17 21.97 -10.56
N LEU A 380 8.57 21.03 -11.31
CA LEU A 380 8.85 19.59 -11.16
C LEU A 380 10.34 19.28 -11.29
N SER A 381 11.03 19.92 -12.23
CA SER A 381 12.48 19.77 -12.44
C SER A 381 13.33 20.14 -11.23
N ASP A 382 12.77 20.85 -10.24
CA ASP A 382 13.49 21.28 -9.03
C ASP A 382 13.61 20.18 -7.98
N PHE A 383 12.93 19.04 -8.18
CA PHE A 383 13.22 17.80 -7.48
C PHE A 383 14.52 17.14 -7.98
N ARG A 384 15.50 17.93 -8.45
CA ARG A 384 16.67 17.53 -9.27
C ARG A 384 17.44 16.29 -8.80
N GLU A 385 17.45 15.97 -7.51
CA GLU A 385 18.04 14.75 -6.93
C GLU A 385 17.12 13.52 -7.00
N SER A 386 15.98 13.62 -7.69
CA SER A 386 14.84 12.70 -7.55
C SER A 386 13.90 12.76 -8.76
N GLY A 387 14.41 12.50 -9.97
CA GLY A 387 13.56 12.35 -11.17
C GLY A 387 12.45 11.30 -11.00
N ALA A 388 12.64 10.33 -10.11
CA ALA A 388 11.62 9.37 -9.72
C ALA A 388 10.40 10.00 -9.02
N VAL A 389 10.58 11.05 -8.21
CA VAL A 389 9.47 11.80 -7.58
C VAL A 389 8.57 12.40 -8.66
N GLU A 390 9.18 13.01 -9.68
CA GLU A 390 8.44 13.53 -10.82
C GLU A 390 7.67 12.42 -11.56
N GLN A 391 8.26 11.24 -11.75
CA GLN A 391 7.65 10.15 -12.50
C GLN A 391 6.52 9.44 -11.74
N ASP A 392 6.76 9.10 -10.47
CA ASP A 392 5.87 8.24 -9.67
C ASP A 392 4.66 8.99 -9.10
N ALA A 393 4.79 10.29 -8.80
CA ALA A 393 3.70 11.09 -8.25
C ALA A 393 2.48 11.10 -9.19
N ASN A 394 1.29 10.92 -8.64
CA ASN A 394 0.04 11.16 -9.37
C ASN A 394 -0.25 12.65 -9.48
N ILE A 395 -0.08 13.35 -8.36
CA ILE A 395 -0.29 14.80 -8.23
C ILE A 395 0.96 15.40 -7.60
N ALA A 396 1.37 16.57 -8.08
CA ALA A 396 2.47 17.32 -7.50
C ALA A 396 2.04 18.77 -7.28
N LEU A 397 2.04 19.21 -6.02
CA LEU A 397 1.69 20.54 -5.56
C LEU A 397 2.97 21.30 -5.22
N MET A 398 3.24 22.39 -5.92
CA MET A 398 4.39 23.27 -5.67
C MET A 398 3.94 24.46 -4.84
N ILE A 399 4.60 24.66 -3.70
CA ILE A 399 4.26 25.71 -2.75
C ILE A 399 5.24 26.87 -2.87
N HIS A 400 4.70 28.07 -3.02
CA HIS A 400 5.46 29.31 -2.99
C HIS A 400 4.76 30.34 -2.11
N ASN A 401 5.53 30.89 -1.17
CA ASN A 401 5.10 32.01 -0.33
C ASN A 401 5.92 33.25 -0.74
N PRO A 402 5.33 34.23 -1.46
CA PRO A 402 6.00 35.47 -1.83
C PRO A 402 6.55 36.24 -0.62
N GLY A 403 5.80 36.27 0.49
CA GLY A 403 6.19 36.97 1.70
C GLY A 403 7.38 36.35 2.45
N ALA A 404 7.73 35.09 2.14
CA ALA A 404 8.95 34.46 2.63
C ALA A 404 10.21 34.91 1.87
N ASP A 405 10.05 35.34 0.61
CA ASP A 405 11.15 35.88 -0.20
C ASP A 405 11.33 37.38 0.02
N ASP A 406 10.23 38.13 0.07
CA ASP A 406 10.21 39.58 0.25
C ASP A 406 9.15 40.00 1.29
N PRO A 407 9.57 40.39 2.51
CA PRO A 407 8.68 40.88 3.55
C PRO A 407 7.80 42.09 3.15
N GLU A 408 8.24 42.90 2.18
CA GLU A 408 7.54 44.12 1.75
C GLU A 408 6.69 43.90 0.49
N THR A 409 6.58 42.66 0.02
CA THR A 409 5.80 42.33 -1.17
C THR A 409 4.33 42.74 -1.01
N PRO A 410 3.67 43.29 -2.05
CA PRO A 410 2.24 43.60 -1.99
C PRO A 410 1.36 42.35 -1.80
N ARG A 411 1.92 41.16 -2.01
CA ARG A 411 1.27 39.86 -1.83
C ARG A 411 1.50 39.27 -0.42
N GLN A 412 1.77 40.12 0.58
CA GLN A 412 1.93 39.69 1.96
C GLN A 412 0.67 38.97 2.46
N GLY A 413 0.88 37.81 3.09
CA GLY A 413 -0.22 36.96 3.54
C GLY A 413 -0.87 36.12 2.42
N GLU A 414 -0.29 36.05 1.23
CA GLU A 414 -0.68 35.10 0.17
C GLU A 414 0.28 33.90 0.13
N LEU A 415 -0.24 32.73 -0.26
CA LEU A 415 0.55 31.55 -0.58
C LEU A 415 -0.01 30.90 -1.85
N ASP A 416 0.86 30.64 -2.81
CA ASP A 416 0.53 30.00 -4.07
C ASP A 416 0.73 28.48 -3.99
N ILE A 417 -0.29 27.75 -4.43
CA ILE A 417 -0.30 26.30 -4.60
C ILE A 417 -0.44 26.03 -6.10
N ARG A 418 0.66 25.64 -6.73
CA ARG A 418 0.68 25.26 -8.15
C ARG A 418 0.52 23.75 -8.29
N VAL A 419 -0.53 23.32 -8.97
CA VAL A 419 -0.67 21.94 -9.44
C VAL A 419 0.24 21.77 -10.65
N ALA A 420 1.49 21.35 -10.40
CA ALA A 420 2.50 21.17 -11.43
C ALA A 420 2.37 19.82 -12.15
N LYS A 421 1.78 18.83 -11.49
CA LYS A 421 1.39 17.55 -12.10
C LYS A 421 0.01 17.14 -11.61
N ASN A 422 -0.84 16.67 -12.53
CA ASN A 422 -2.12 16.04 -12.23
C ASN A 422 -2.39 14.97 -13.29
N ARG A 423 -2.10 13.70 -12.99
CA ARG A 423 -2.20 12.62 -13.98
C ARG A 423 -3.66 12.41 -14.40
N GLY A 424 -3.99 12.89 -15.60
CA GLY A 424 -5.34 12.79 -16.18
C GLY A 424 -6.27 13.95 -15.82
N GLY A 425 -5.77 15.02 -15.21
CA GLY A 425 -6.55 16.20 -14.84
C GLY A 425 -5.87 17.52 -15.19
N PRO A 426 -6.55 18.66 -14.95
CA PRO A 426 -6.03 19.97 -15.28
C PRO A 426 -4.85 20.37 -14.37
N LEU A 427 -3.97 21.21 -14.92
CA LEU A 427 -2.96 21.94 -14.17
C LEU A 427 -3.48 23.35 -13.87
N GLY A 428 -2.94 23.99 -12.84
CA GLY A 428 -3.36 25.34 -12.48
C GLY A 428 -2.68 25.86 -11.23
N ASN A 429 -2.88 27.15 -10.97
CA ASN A 429 -2.40 27.80 -9.77
C ASN A 429 -3.61 28.21 -8.93
N VAL A 430 -3.50 28.00 -7.62
CA VAL A 430 -4.49 28.42 -6.64
C VAL A 430 -3.76 29.26 -5.60
N THR A 431 -4.25 30.46 -5.32
CA THR A 431 -3.72 31.30 -4.26
C THR A 431 -4.62 31.18 -3.04
N VAL A 432 -4.03 31.06 -1.86
CA VAL A 432 -4.73 30.98 -0.57
C VAL A 432 -4.22 32.07 0.37
N ALA A 433 -5.04 32.44 1.36
CA ALA A 433 -4.64 33.39 2.39
C ALA A 433 -3.83 32.65 3.48
N ALA A 434 -2.56 33.02 3.63
CA ALA A 434 -1.62 32.46 4.57
C ALA A 434 -1.72 33.15 5.93
N GLN A 435 -2.44 32.54 6.87
CA GLN A 435 -2.56 32.98 8.26
C GLN A 435 -1.49 32.29 9.11
N LEU A 436 -0.21 32.52 8.78
CA LEU A 436 0.92 31.79 9.38
C LEU A 436 1.04 32.01 10.90
N HIS A 437 0.54 33.13 11.42
CA HIS A 437 0.43 33.41 12.86
C HIS A 437 -0.55 32.44 13.58
N TYR A 438 -1.43 31.76 12.85
CA TYR A 438 -2.26 30.65 13.35
C TYR A 438 -1.82 29.29 12.79
N ALA A 439 -0.65 29.20 12.16
CA ALA A 439 -0.14 27.99 11.51
C ALA A 439 -1.14 27.35 10.52
N ARG A 440 -1.88 28.16 9.76
CA ARG A 440 -2.88 27.69 8.78
C ARG A 440 -2.97 28.57 7.54
N CYS A 441 -3.57 28.04 6.49
CA CYS A 441 -4.05 28.79 5.34
C CYS A 441 -5.57 28.64 5.20
N VAL A 442 -6.21 29.60 4.54
CA VAL A 442 -7.66 29.60 4.28
C VAL A 442 -7.94 30.05 2.86
N ASN A 443 -9.14 29.75 2.34
CA ASN A 443 -9.58 30.27 1.05
C ASN A 443 -9.50 31.80 1.03
N LEU A 444 -8.98 32.38 -0.06
CA LEU A 444 -9.06 33.82 -0.28
C LEU A 444 -10.53 34.24 -0.40
N ALA A 445 -10.87 35.35 0.25
CA ALA A 445 -12.19 35.96 0.07
C ALA A 445 -12.31 36.35 -1.40
N ARG A 446 -13.35 35.83 -2.08
CA ARG A 446 -13.68 36.30 -3.43
C ARG A 446 -14.22 37.74 -3.29
N PRO A 447 -13.76 38.69 -4.12
CA PRO A 447 -14.23 40.07 -4.09
C PRO A 447 -15.73 40.19 -4.40
#